data_AF-A0AAV8CSV9-F1
#
_entry.id   AF-A0AAV8CSV9-F1
#
_cell.length_a   1.000
_cell.length_b   1.000
_cell.length_c   1.000
_cell.angle_alpha   90.00
_cell.angle_beta   90.00
_cell.angle_gamma   90.00
#
_symmetry.space_group_name_H-M   'P 1'
#
loop_
_entity.id
_entity.type
_entity.pdbx_description
1 polymer ?
#
loop_
_entity_poly.entity_id
_entity_poly.type
_entity_poly.pdbx_seq_one_letter_code
_entity_poly.pdbx_strand_id
1 'polypeptide(L)'
;MCDLLGDKGRRIRELTSVIQKRFKFPENGVELYAEKVSNWGLCAIAQDESLCYKLLGGLAVRRAMVCSVSSWRVEPRIVRSVIVSGKLRAQRAKSMKFKDGYMISSGQPVNE
;
A
#
# COMPACT_ATOMS: atom_id res chain seq x y z
N MET A 1 -3.06 5.08 -10.35
CA MET A 1 -2.26 3.83 -10.31
C MET A 1 -2.15 3.25 -11.71
N CYS A 2 -1.48 3.98 -12.61
CA CYS A 2 -1.13 3.53 -13.97
C CYS A 2 0.37 3.77 -14.25
N ASP A 3 1.15 4.03 -13.21
CA ASP A 3 2.56 4.43 -13.34
C ASP A 3 3.50 3.24 -13.61
N LEU A 4 2.96 2.01 -13.54
CA LEU A 4 3.69 0.76 -13.81
C LEU A 4 3.99 0.59 -15.30
N LEU A 5 3.09 1.00 -16.20
CA LEU A 5 3.35 0.95 -17.64
C LEU A 5 4.31 2.07 -18.08
N GLY A 6 4.27 3.23 -17.43
CA GLY A 6 5.00 4.43 -17.85
C GLY A 6 4.56 4.93 -19.24
N ASP A 7 5.21 5.98 -19.76
CA ASP A 7 4.95 6.48 -21.10
C ASP A 7 5.23 5.39 -22.15
N LYS A 8 4.16 4.97 -22.86
CA LYS A 8 4.21 3.99 -23.95
C LYS A 8 4.91 2.65 -23.58
N GLY A 9 4.82 2.20 -22.33
CA GLY A 9 5.38 0.91 -21.90
C GLY A 9 6.89 0.94 -21.61
N ARG A 10 7.52 2.13 -21.55
CA ARG A 10 8.97 2.27 -21.33
C ARG A 10 9.43 1.62 -20.02
N ARG A 11 8.68 1.81 -18.93
CA ARG A 11 9.04 1.32 -17.60
C ARG A 11 9.06 -0.21 -17.53
N ILE A 12 8.15 -0.88 -18.23
CA ILE A 12 8.12 -2.35 -18.30
C ILE A 12 9.37 -2.88 -19.00
N ARG A 13 9.78 -2.27 -20.12
CA ARG A 13 11.00 -2.68 -20.86
C ARG A 13 12.26 -2.49 -20.01
N GLU A 14 12.34 -1.40 -19.26
CA GLU A 14 13.44 -1.12 -18.34
C GLU A 14 13.50 -2.16 -17.21
N LEU A 15 12.35 -2.52 -16.61
CA LEU A 15 12.28 -3.55 -15.58
C LEU A 15 12.71 -4.93 -16.11
N THR A 16 12.23 -5.33 -17.29
CA THR A 16 12.65 -6.58 -17.92
C THR A 16 14.17 -6.61 -18.14
N SER A 17 14.75 -5.49 -18.60
CA SER A 17 16.20 -5.35 -18.81
C SER A 17 17.00 -5.48 -17.50
N VAL A 18 16.49 -4.93 -16.39
CA VAL A 18 17.14 -5.03 -15.07
C VAL A 18 17.13 -6.47 -14.55
N ILE A 19 16.00 -7.17 -14.69
CA ILE A 19 15.85 -8.56 -14.23
C ILE A 19 16.76 -9.47 -15.04
N GLN A 20 16.76 -9.34 -16.37
CA GLN A 20 17.62 -10.11 -17.26
C GLN A 20 19.11 -9.94 -16.90
N LYS A 21 19.56 -8.69 -16.68
CA LYS A 21 20.95 -8.39 -16.31
C LYS A 21 21.33 -8.88 -14.91
N ARG A 22 20.44 -8.76 -13.92
CA ARG A 22 20.71 -9.20 -12.54
C ARG A 22 20.84 -10.71 -12.41
N PHE A 23 19.97 -11.45 -13.09
CA PHE A 23 19.89 -12.91 -12.96
C PHE A 23 20.58 -13.67 -14.11
N LYS A 24 21.15 -12.95 -15.09
CA LYS A 24 21.86 -13.51 -16.26
C LYS A 24 20.99 -14.48 -17.09
N PHE A 25 19.71 -14.13 -17.28
CA PHE A 25 18.82 -14.91 -18.13
C PHE A 25 19.17 -14.71 -19.62
N PRO A 26 18.92 -15.72 -20.49
CA PRO A 26 19.05 -15.56 -21.93
C PRO A 26 18.04 -14.53 -22.46
N GLU A 27 18.39 -13.88 -23.58
CA GLU A 27 17.55 -12.85 -24.20
C GLU A 27 16.17 -13.45 -24.54
N ASN A 28 15.10 -12.76 -24.11
CA ASN A 28 13.68 -13.16 -24.23
C ASN A 28 13.16 -14.23 -23.24
N GLY A 29 13.92 -14.63 -22.21
CA GLY A 29 13.44 -15.60 -21.22
C GLY A 29 12.40 -15.10 -20.21
N VAL A 30 12.10 -13.80 -20.16
CA VAL A 30 11.25 -13.19 -19.12
C VAL A 30 10.24 -12.23 -19.73
N GLU A 31 8.95 -12.48 -19.47
CA GLU A 31 7.83 -11.62 -19.81
C GLU A 31 7.17 -11.10 -18.52
N LEU A 32 6.83 -9.81 -18.50
CA LEU A 32 6.17 -9.17 -17.36
C LEU A 32 4.76 -8.72 -17.75
N TYR A 33 3.78 -9.17 -16.99
CA TYR A 33 2.38 -8.79 -17.15
C TYR A 33 1.95 -7.91 -15.98
N ALA A 34 1.16 -6.87 -16.28
CA ALA A 34 0.56 -6.01 -15.28
C ALA A 34 -0.95 -6.23 -15.27
N GLU A 35 -1.45 -6.86 -14.21
CA GLU A 35 -2.87 -7.03 -14.00
C GLU A 35 -3.42 -5.90 -13.13
N LYS A 36 -4.63 -5.42 -13.46
CA LYS A 36 -5.33 -4.45 -12.62
C LYS A 36 -5.99 -5.19 -11.47
N VAL A 37 -5.65 -4.80 -10.24
CA VAL A 37 -6.34 -5.28 -9.04
C VAL A 37 -7.79 -4.78 -9.04
N SER A 38 -8.74 -5.73 -9.06
CA SER A 38 -10.19 -5.45 -9.04
C SER A 38 -10.62 -4.76 -7.74
N ASN A 39 -10.21 -5.28 -6.58
CA ASN A 39 -10.59 -4.77 -5.26
C ASN A 39 -9.47 -3.95 -4.59
N TRP A 40 -9.07 -2.85 -5.23
CA TRP A 40 -8.05 -1.93 -4.68
C TRP A 40 -8.37 -1.44 -3.25
N GLY A 41 -9.66 -1.31 -2.90
CA GLY A 41 -10.16 -0.92 -1.58
C GLY A 41 -9.91 -1.92 -0.43
N LEU A 42 -9.58 -3.17 -0.75
CA LEU A 42 -9.31 -4.25 0.22
C LEU A 42 -7.82 -4.54 0.41
N CYS A 43 -6.99 -4.17 -0.56
CA CYS A 43 -5.56 -4.42 -0.49
C CYS A 43 -4.87 -3.48 0.51
N ALA A 44 -4.28 -4.03 1.58
CA ALA A 44 -3.60 -3.25 2.61
C ALA A 44 -2.43 -2.42 2.06
N ILE A 45 -1.65 -2.98 1.13
CA ILE A 45 -0.45 -2.32 0.54
C ILE A 45 -0.85 -1.07 -0.25
N ALA A 46 -1.83 -1.22 -1.13
CA ALA A 46 -2.39 -0.12 -1.92
C ALA A 46 -2.90 1.03 -1.03
N GLN A 47 -3.56 0.68 0.07
CA GLN A 47 -4.09 1.66 1.01
C GLN A 47 -3.00 2.36 1.81
N ASP A 48 -1.96 1.64 2.22
CA ASP A 48 -0.79 2.22 2.89
C ASP A 48 -0.02 3.18 1.97
N GLU A 49 0.13 2.83 0.69
CA GLU A 49 0.76 3.70 -0.31
C GLU A 49 -0.04 5.00 -0.47
N SER A 50 -1.37 4.91 -0.52
CA SER A 50 -2.25 6.09 -0.57
C SER A 50 -2.11 6.97 0.69
N LEU A 51 -1.87 6.37 1.85
CA LEU A 51 -1.66 7.08 3.12
C LEU A 51 -0.30 7.79 3.12
N CYS A 52 0.74 7.13 2.61
CA CYS A 52 2.07 7.72 2.44
C CYS A 52 2.00 8.99 1.59
N TYR A 53 1.32 8.95 0.44
CA TYR A 53 1.14 10.15 -0.40
C TYR A 53 0.39 11.29 0.32
N LYS A 54 -0.64 10.96 1.10
CA LYS A 54 -1.39 11.96 1.89
C LYS A 54 -0.52 12.61 2.97
N LEU A 55 0.34 11.84 3.64
CA LEU A 55 1.26 12.35 4.67
C LEU A 55 2.38 13.21 4.07
N LEU A 56 2.94 12.79 2.93
CA LEU A 56 3.91 13.58 2.17
C LEU A 56 3.31 14.89 1.65
N GLY A 57 2.02 14.89 1.30
CA GLY A 57 1.26 16.09 0.94
C GLY A 57 1.00 17.07 2.10
N GLY A 58 1.60 16.85 3.28
CA GLY A 58 1.51 17.77 4.43
C GLY A 58 0.19 17.69 5.20
N LEU A 59 -0.67 16.71 4.93
CA LEU A 59 -1.88 16.51 5.72
C LEU A 59 -1.51 16.08 7.14
N ALA A 60 -2.12 16.74 8.13
CA ALA A 60 -1.96 16.34 9.52
C ALA A 60 -2.38 14.87 9.73
N VAL A 61 -1.57 14.11 10.46
CA VAL A 61 -1.73 12.64 10.64
C VAL A 61 -3.15 12.23 11.03
N ARG A 62 -3.79 12.96 11.96
CA ARG A 62 -5.19 12.66 12.35
C ARG A 62 -6.17 12.85 11.19
N ARG A 63 -6.02 13.90 10.39
CA ARG A 63 -6.90 14.18 9.25
C ARG A 63 -6.69 13.17 8.13
N ALA A 64 -5.43 12.89 7.79
CA ALA A 64 -5.09 11.87 6.80
C ALA A 64 -5.70 10.51 7.17
N MET A 65 -5.58 10.13 8.45
CA MET A 65 -6.08 8.85 8.93
C MET A 65 -7.61 8.78 8.99
N VAL A 66 -8.29 9.79 9.54
CA VAL A 66 -9.76 9.81 9.61
C VAL A 66 -10.37 9.82 8.20
N CYS A 67 -9.86 10.66 7.30
CA CYS A 67 -10.34 10.68 5.91
C CYS A 67 -10.10 9.34 5.19
N SER A 68 -8.96 8.68 5.43
CA SER A 68 -8.67 7.36 4.85
C SER A 68 -9.61 6.28 5.40
N VAL A 69 -9.80 6.20 6.72
CA VAL A 69 -10.71 5.21 7.34
C VAL A 69 -12.14 5.36 6.83
N SER A 70 -12.65 6.60 6.78
CA SER A 70 -13.99 6.87 6.24
C SER A 70 -14.10 6.50 4.77
N SER A 71 -13.06 6.76 3.97
CA SER A 71 -13.04 6.43 2.54
C SER A 71 -12.94 4.93 2.26
N TRP A 72 -12.35 4.15 3.15
CA TRP A 72 -12.21 2.69 2.99
C TRP A 72 -13.42 1.91 3.49
N ARG A 73 -14.35 2.58 4.19
CA ARG A 73 -15.60 2.00 4.65
C ARG A 73 -16.55 1.81 3.46
N VAL A 74 -16.17 0.89 2.58
CA VAL A 74 -16.95 0.45 1.43
C VAL A 74 -18.02 -0.54 1.87
N GLU A 75 -17.73 -1.37 2.87
CA GLU A 75 -18.68 -2.30 3.48
C GLU A 75 -18.55 -2.35 5.01
N PRO A 76 -19.65 -2.58 5.76
CA PRO A 76 -19.68 -2.55 7.22
C PRO A 76 -18.93 -3.70 7.91
N ARG A 77 -18.44 -4.70 7.16
CA ARG A 77 -17.86 -5.94 7.71
C ARG A 77 -16.33 -6.00 7.68
N ILE A 78 -15.65 -4.99 7.11
CA ILE A 78 -14.19 -5.03 6.98
C ILE A 78 -13.55 -4.25 8.11
N VAL A 79 -12.80 -4.97 8.93
CA VAL A 79 -12.08 -4.44 10.08
C VAL A 79 -10.70 -4.01 9.66
N ARG A 80 -10.25 -2.85 10.16
CA ARG A 80 -8.93 -2.31 9.81
C ARG A 80 -8.24 -1.72 11.02
N SER A 81 -6.92 -1.90 11.07
CA SER A 81 -6.06 -1.19 12.00
C SER A 81 -4.92 -0.56 11.23
N VAL A 82 -4.66 0.72 11.48
CA VAL A 82 -3.44 1.38 11.04
C VAL A 82 -2.72 1.91 12.26
N ILE A 83 -1.41 1.73 12.26
CA ILE A 83 -0.53 2.18 13.32
C ILE A 83 0.48 3.11 12.68
N VAL A 84 0.47 4.38 13.08
CA VAL A 84 1.47 5.36 12.67
C VAL A 84 2.46 5.54 13.82
N SER A 85 3.72 5.19 13.59
CA SER A 85 4.81 5.34 14.56
C SER A 85 5.82 6.36 14.04
N GLY A 86 6.40 7.14 14.95
CA GLY A 86 7.49 8.08 14.63
C GLY A 86 7.44 9.37 15.42
N LYS A 87 8.21 10.36 14.96
CA LYS A 87 8.21 11.72 15.52
C LYS A 87 7.08 12.53 14.92
N LEU A 88 5.93 12.53 15.59
CA LEU A 88 4.71 13.17 15.09
C LEU A 88 4.76 14.70 15.22
N ARG A 89 4.74 15.20 16.46
CA ARG A 89 4.83 16.64 16.77
C ARG A 89 5.90 16.97 17.80
N ALA A 90 6.44 15.97 18.48
CA ALA A 90 7.41 16.12 19.56
C ALA A 90 8.70 15.39 19.20
N GLN A 91 9.79 15.73 19.90
CA GLN A 91 11.10 15.10 19.70
C GLN A 91 11.11 13.59 20.03
N ARG A 92 10.19 13.15 20.90
CA ARG A 92 10.02 11.75 21.28
C ARG A 92 9.13 11.00 20.30
N ALA A 93 9.51 9.76 19.99
CA ALA A 93 8.67 8.86 19.21
C ALA A 93 7.34 8.59 19.92
N LYS A 94 6.25 8.63 19.16
CA LYS A 94 4.90 8.29 19.62
C LYS A 94 4.23 7.42 18.57
N SER A 95 3.47 6.44 19.05
CA SER A 95 2.67 5.56 18.20
C SER A 95 1.20 5.89 18.37
N MET A 96 0.53 6.20 17.26
CA MET A 96 -0.92 6.42 17.20
C MET A 96 -1.56 5.20 16.54
N LYS A 97 -2.46 4.54 17.26
CA LYS A 97 -3.21 3.39 16.76
C LYS A 97 -4.62 3.84 16.45
N PHE A 98 -5.07 3.56 15.24
CA PHE A 98 -6.43 3.81 14.80
C PHE A 98 -7.03 2.47 14.42
N LYS A 99 -8.10 2.09 15.12
CA LYS A 99 -8.80 0.83 14.93
C LYS A 99 -10.26 1.15 14.63
N ASP A 100 -10.82 0.46 13.65
CA ASP A 100 -12.24 0.52 13.32
C ASP A 100 -12.77 -0.90 13.11
N GLY A 101 -13.80 -1.29 13.85
CA GLY A 101 -14.35 -2.65 13.88
C GLY A 101 -13.68 -3.65 14.84
N TYR A 102 -14.12 -4.91 14.78
CA TYR A 102 -13.69 -5.99 15.69
C TYR A 102 -12.55 -6.83 15.11
N MET A 103 -11.30 -6.58 15.54
CA MET A 103 -10.12 -7.27 15.00
C MET A 103 -9.78 -8.52 15.82
N ILE A 104 -9.82 -9.68 15.18
CA ILE A 104 -9.30 -10.92 15.78
C ILE A 104 -7.77 -10.81 15.80
N SER A 105 -7.17 -10.88 16.98
CA SER A 105 -5.72 -10.68 17.18
C SER A 105 -4.97 -11.98 17.53
N SER A 106 -5.67 -13.10 17.71
CA SER A 106 -5.10 -14.36 18.23
C SER A 106 -5.63 -15.58 17.48
N GLY A 107 -4.77 -16.58 17.29
CA GLY A 107 -5.09 -17.89 16.72
C GLY A 107 -4.81 -18.03 15.22
N GLN A 108 -5.12 -19.21 14.66
CA GLN A 108 -5.10 -19.53 13.23
C GLN A 108 -5.95 -18.58 12.33
N PRO A 109 -7.13 -18.06 12.73
CA PRO A 109 -7.99 -17.28 11.84
C PRO A 109 -7.47 -15.86 11.52
N VAL A 110 -6.24 -15.53 11.91
CA VAL A 110 -5.57 -14.28 11.54
C VAL A 110 -4.84 -14.42 10.20
N ASN A 111 -4.43 -15.65 9.84
CA ASN A 111 -3.61 -15.94 8.67
C ASN A 111 -4.39 -16.59 7.52
N GLU A 112 -5.68 -16.91 7.72
CA GLU A 112 -6.62 -17.38 6.70
C GLU A 112 -7.39 -16.20 6.10
#